data_AF-A0A843KP52-F1
#
_entry.id   AF-A0A843KP52-F1
#
_cell.length_a   1.000
_cell.length_b   1.000
_cell.length_c   1.000
_cell.angle_alpha   90.00
_cell.angle_beta   90.00
_cell.angle_gamma   90.00
#
_symmetry.space_group_name_H-M   'P 1'
#
loop_
_entity.id
_entity.type
_entity.pdbx_description
1 polymer ?
#
loop_
_entity_poly.entity_id
_entity_poly.type
_entity_poly.pdbx_seq_one_letter_code
_entity_poly.pdbx_strand_id
1 'polypeptide(L)'
;MGPDEMDPVVLEIMATLDNIFLAEKQARLQVSALEVQDYPLAATFEMVRDTESDAAIEEALSGFGFEQHTLDDGAELWISDELGLMVFLFFTTLDGRSYTYRIVRFEVAGEDEISL
;
A
#
# COMPACT_ATOMS: atom_id res chain seq x y z
N MET A 1 -1.64 -14.16 28.46
CA MET A 1 -1.60 -13.77 27.03
C MET A 1 -2.71 -14.53 26.33
N GLY A 2 -3.82 -13.84 26.05
CA GLY A 2 -4.91 -14.39 25.24
C GLY A 2 -4.59 -14.24 23.75
N PRO A 3 -5.29 -14.97 22.87
CA PRO A 3 -5.03 -14.97 21.44
C PRO A 3 -5.35 -13.60 20.82
N ASP A 4 -4.35 -13.02 20.16
CA ASP A 4 -4.41 -12.07 19.04
C ASP A 4 -5.72 -11.29 18.83
N GLU A 5 -6.05 -10.35 19.70
CA GLU A 5 -6.83 -9.19 19.26
C GLU A 5 -5.87 -8.29 18.47
N MET A 6 -5.91 -8.41 17.14
CA MET A 6 -5.25 -7.44 16.27
C MET A 6 -5.76 -6.05 16.61
N ASP A 7 -4.83 -5.10 16.72
CA ASP A 7 -5.13 -3.71 17.03
C ASP A 7 -6.20 -3.19 16.04
N PRO A 8 -7.28 -2.54 16.52
CA PRO A 8 -8.33 -2.01 15.65
C PRO A 8 -7.79 -1.06 14.57
N VAL A 9 -6.72 -0.30 14.86
CA VAL A 9 -6.06 0.57 13.87
C VAL A 9 -5.40 -0.27 12.77
N VAL A 10 -4.76 -1.36 13.12
CA VAL A 10 -4.15 -2.29 12.14
C VAL A 10 -5.24 -2.89 11.25
N LEU A 11 -6.37 -3.30 11.83
CA LEU A 11 -7.52 -3.82 11.06
C LEU A 11 -8.11 -2.78 10.10
N GLU A 12 -8.17 -1.52 10.52
CA GLU A 12 -8.66 -0.42 9.68
C GLU A 12 -7.72 -0.12 8.51
N ILE A 13 -6.40 -0.10 8.77
CA ILE A 13 -5.37 0.04 7.73
C ILE A 13 -5.46 -1.12 6.73
N MET A 14 -5.57 -2.37 7.22
CA MET A 14 -5.74 -3.56 6.38
C MET A 14 -6.98 -3.44 5.49
N ALA A 15 -8.14 -3.09 6.07
CA ALA A 15 -9.38 -2.95 5.32
C ALA A 15 -9.29 -1.86 4.25
N THR A 16 -8.62 -0.75 4.55
CA THR A 16 -8.41 0.36 3.61
C THR A 16 -7.55 -0.08 2.44
N LEU A 17 -6.40 -0.70 2.71
CA LEU A 17 -5.49 -1.22 1.68
C LEU A 17 -6.15 -2.31 0.84
N ASP A 18 -6.86 -3.25 1.46
CA ASP A 18 -7.57 -4.32 0.76
C ASP A 18 -8.62 -3.78 -0.22
N ASN A 19 -9.35 -2.72 0.18
CA ASN A 19 -10.33 -2.07 -0.69
C ASN A 19 -9.67 -1.36 -1.87
N ILE A 20 -8.55 -0.67 -1.66
CA ILE A 20 -7.78 -0.02 -2.72
C ILE A 20 -7.27 -1.07 -3.72
N PHE A 21 -6.68 -2.17 -3.24
CA PHE A 21 -6.18 -3.23 -4.12
C PHE A 21 -7.29 -4.01 -4.82
N LEU A 22 -8.47 -4.12 -4.21
CA LEU A 22 -9.64 -4.68 -4.89
C LEU A 22 -10.09 -3.77 -6.04
N ALA A 23 -10.12 -2.45 -5.83
CA ALA A 23 -10.47 -1.49 -6.88
C ALA A 23 -9.44 -1.52 -8.03
N GLU A 24 -8.14 -1.60 -7.71
CA GLU A 24 -7.06 -1.75 -8.71
C GLU A 24 -7.27 -3.00 -9.57
N LYS A 25 -7.50 -4.17 -8.94
CA LYS A 25 -7.77 -5.43 -9.64
C LYS A 25 -8.99 -5.33 -10.55
N GLN A 26 -10.07 -4.67 -10.09
CA GLN A 26 -11.26 -4.47 -10.89
C GLN A 26 -11.02 -3.55 -12.08
N ALA A 27 -10.28 -2.46 -11.90
CA ALA A 27 -9.89 -1.55 -12.98
C ALA A 27 -9.02 -2.27 -14.02
N ARG A 28 -8.11 -3.15 -13.59
CA ARG A 28 -7.29 -3.96 -14.50
C ARG A 28 -8.14 -4.88 -15.38
N LEU A 29 -9.13 -5.56 -14.81
CA LEU A 29 -10.05 -6.40 -15.58
C LEU A 29 -10.82 -5.58 -16.63
N GLN A 30 -11.16 -4.33 -16.32
CA GLN A 30 -11.80 -3.42 -17.28
C GLN A 30 -10.85 -3.05 -18.42
N VAL A 31 -9.59 -2.72 -18.12
CA VAL A 31 -8.56 -2.43 -19.14
C VAL A 31 -8.34 -3.65 -20.04
N SER A 32 -8.15 -4.83 -19.48
CA SER A 32 -7.98 -6.05 -20.29
C SER A 32 -9.18 -6.34 -21.18
N ALA A 33 -10.40 -6.07 -20.71
CA ALA A 33 -11.60 -6.20 -21.55
C ALA A 33 -11.63 -5.19 -22.70
N LEU A 34 -11.10 -3.97 -22.51
CA LEU A 34 -10.96 -2.95 -23.56
C LEU A 34 -9.87 -3.34 -24.57
N GLU A 35 -8.75 -3.90 -24.12
CA GLU A 35 -7.67 -4.39 -24.99
C GLU A 35 -8.13 -5.54 -25.88
N VAL A 36 -8.93 -6.48 -25.35
CA VAL A 36 -9.52 -7.58 -26.12
C VAL A 36 -10.42 -7.07 -27.25
N GLN A 37 -11.02 -5.88 -27.08
CA GLN A 37 -11.85 -5.22 -28.08
C GLN A 37 -11.05 -4.26 -28.99
N ASP A 38 -9.72 -4.24 -28.88
CA ASP A 38 -8.82 -3.34 -29.61
C ASP A 38 -9.22 -1.86 -29.44
N TYR A 39 -9.65 -1.50 -28.21
CA TYR A 39 -10.16 -0.18 -27.92
C TYR A 39 -9.02 0.86 -27.92
N PRO A 40 -9.10 1.94 -28.72
CA PRO A 40 -7.98 2.86 -28.94
C PRO A 40 -7.43 3.57 -27.69
N LEU A 41 -8.21 3.64 -26.62
CA LEU A 41 -7.85 4.34 -25.38
C LEU A 41 -7.41 3.39 -24.26
N ALA A 42 -7.29 2.08 -24.49
CA ALA A 42 -6.92 1.11 -23.45
C ALA A 42 -5.62 1.52 -22.72
N ALA A 43 -4.60 1.95 -23.47
CA ALA A 43 -3.34 2.45 -22.90
C ALA A 43 -3.50 3.74 -22.07
N THR A 44 -4.43 4.64 -22.45
CA THR A 44 -4.72 5.84 -21.66
C THR A 44 -5.42 5.50 -20.35
N PHE A 45 -6.36 4.55 -20.38
CA PHE A 45 -7.01 4.05 -19.17
C PHE A 45 -6.02 3.37 -18.23
N GLU A 46 -5.06 2.63 -18.78
CA GLU A 46 -3.99 2.01 -18.01
C GLU A 46 -3.14 3.03 -17.24
N MET A 47 -2.66 4.07 -17.93
CA MET A 47 -1.84 5.13 -17.31
C MET A 47 -2.59 5.91 -16.21
N VAL A 48 -3.87 6.23 -16.45
CA VAL A 48 -4.69 6.94 -15.47
C VAL A 48 -4.92 6.07 -14.23
N ARG A 49 -5.24 4.78 -14.43
CA ARG A 49 -5.41 3.81 -13.33
C ARG A 49 -4.17 3.73 -12.44
N ASP A 50 -2.98 3.62 -13.03
CA ASP A 50 -1.75 3.49 -12.25
C ASP A 50 -1.51 4.75 -11.39
N THR A 51 -1.76 5.92 -11.97
CA THR A 51 -1.66 7.20 -11.25
C THR A 51 -2.69 7.33 -10.13
N GLU A 52 -3.93 6.92 -10.37
CA GLU A 52 -5.00 6.97 -9.37
C GLU A 52 -4.77 5.97 -8.22
N SER A 53 -4.21 4.80 -8.52
CA SER A 53 -3.92 3.77 -7.51
C SER A 53 -2.81 4.24 -6.58
N ASP A 54 -1.73 4.81 -7.14
CA ASP A 54 -0.64 5.38 -6.35
C ASP A 54 -1.14 6.53 -5.46
N ALA A 55 -1.94 7.44 -6.01
CA ALA A 55 -2.51 8.56 -5.27
C ALA A 55 -3.45 8.10 -4.14
N ALA A 56 -4.26 7.07 -4.37
CA ALA A 56 -5.16 6.53 -3.35
C ALA A 56 -4.40 5.87 -2.18
N ILE A 57 -3.28 5.20 -2.46
CA ILE A 57 -2.40 4.64 -1.43
C ILE A 57 -1.76 5.75 -0.61
N GLU A 58 -1.21 6.77 -1.28
CA GLU A 58 -0.60 7.93 -0.63
C GLU A 58 -1.61 8.68 0.26
N GLU A 59 -2.78 9.01 -0.27
CA GLU A 59 -3.84 9.70 0.49
C GLU A 59 -4.26 8.88 1.72
N ALA A 60 -4.47 7.57 1.55
CA ALA A 60 -4.89 6.70 2.65
C ALA A 60 -3.81 6.62 3.75
N LEU A 61 -2.57 6.30 3.39
CA LEU A 61 -1.49 6.09 4.37
C LEU A 61 -1.08 7.41 5.04
N SER A 62 -1.00 8.52 4.30
CA SER A 62 -0.80 9.84 4.91
C SER A 62 -1.96 10.24 5.82
N GLY A 63 -3.20 9.83 5.53
CA GLY A 63 -4.36 10.00 6.41
C GLY A 63 -4.23 9.28 7.76
N PHE A 64 -3.49 8.17 7.80
CA PHE A 64 -3.13 7.45 9.03
C PHE A 64 -1.83 7.98 9.69
N GLY A 65 -1.22 9.04 9.15
CA GLY A 65 0.02 9.60 9.69
C GLY A 65 1.27 8.79 9.35
N PHE A 66 1.27 8.07 8.21
CA PHE A 66 2.48 7.46 7.68
C PHE A 66 3.22 8.42 6.75
N GLU A 67 4.55 8.39 6.84
CA GLU A 67 5.46 9.06 5.92
C GLU A 67 6.06 8.02 4.95
N GLN A 68 6.12 8.38 3.66
CA GLN A 68 6.69 7.52 2.63
C GLN A 68 8.21 7.60 2.63
N HIS A 69 8.85 6.43 2.59
CA HIS A 69 10.27 6.25 2.39
C HIS A 69 10.49 5.38 1.16
N THR A 70 11.24 5.91 0.19
CA THR A 70 11.56 5.19 -1.05
C THR A 70 12.54 4.06 -0.72
N LEU A 71 12.16 2.82 -1.04
CA LEU A 71 13.06 1.68 -1.10
C LEU A 71 13.55 1.48 -2.54
N ASP A 72 14.45 0.51 -2.76
CA ASP A 72 14.89 0.08 -4.08
C ASP A 72 13.71 -0.31 -5.00
N ASP A 73 13.96 -0.41 -6.31
CA ASP A 73 12.96 -0.74 -7.33
C ASP A 73 12.16 -2.01 -6.96
N GLY A 74 10.86 -1.84 -6.69
CA GLY A 74 9.91 -2.94 -6.41
C GLY A 74 9.33 -2.95 -5.00
N ALA A 75 9.74 -2.03 -4.12
CA ALA A 75 9.17 -1.89 -2.79
C ALA A 75 9.02 -0.43 -2.36
N GLU A 76 8.06 -0.19 -1.48
CA GLU A 76 7.89 1.08 -0.77
C GLU A 76 7.77 0.81 0.73
N LEU A 77 8.31 1.71 1.54
CA LEU A 77 8.22 1.65 2.99
C LEU A 77 7.46 2.87 3.49
N TRP A 78 6.49 2.64 4.36
CA TRP A 78 5.72 3.69 5.01
C TRP A 78 5.88 3.53 6.52
N ILE A 79 6.26 4.60 7.22
CA ILE A 79 6.53 4.56 8.66
C ILE A 79 5.63 5.57 9.36
N SER A 80 4.98 5.14 10.44
CA SER A 80 4.27 6.02 11.37
C SER A 80 4.86 5.83 12.77
N ASP A 81 5.60 6.83 13.24
CA ASP A 81 6.14 6.86 14.60
C ASP A 81 5.03 7.00 15.65
N GLU A 82 3.93 7.71 15.31
CA GLU A 82 2.76 7.87 16.17
C GLU A 82 2.08 6.54 16.47
N LEU A 83 1.96 5.69 15.45
CA LEU A 83 1.34 4.36 15.59
C LEU A 83 2.35 3.27 15.98
N GLY A 84 3.65 3.56 15.89
CA GLY A 84 4.71 2.56 15.99
C GLY A 84 4.56 1.45 14.95
N LEU A 85 4.15 1.81 13.72
CA LEU A 85 3.86 0.87 12.63
C LEU A 85 4.68 1.17 11.37
N MET A 86 5.11 0.10 10.72
CA MET A 86 5.67 0.12 9.38
C MET A 86 4.76 -0.66 8.42
N VAL A 87 4.47 -0.09 7.26
CA VAL A 87 3.79 -0.75 6.15
C VAL A 87 4.79 -0.91 5.01
N PHE A 88 5.10 -2.16 4.67
CA PHE A 88 5.87 -2.50 3.47
C PHE A 88 4.90 -2.77 2.35
N LEU A 89 5.02 -2.06 1.23
CA LEU A 89 4.32 -2.35 -0.01
C LEU A 89 5.31 -2.95 -0.99
N PHE A 90 4.96 -4.09 -1.57
CA PHE A 90 5.72 -4.75 -2.61
C PHE A 90 4.90 -4.70 -3.89
N PHE A 91 5.53 -4.31 -5.00
CA PHE A 91 4.87 -4.33 -6.29
C PHE A 91 5.66 -5.16 -7.29
N THR A 92 4.95 -5.94 -8.10
CA THR A 92 5.51 -6.60 -9.28
C THR A 92 5.03 -5.86 -10.52
N THR A 93 5.96 -5.54 -11.42
CA THR A 93 5.68 -4.87 -12.70
C THR A 93 5.55 -5.85 -13.87
N LEU A 94 5.82 -7.15 -13.67
CA LEU A 94 5.89 -8.16 -14.73
C LEU A 94 4.60 -8.31 -15.54
N ASP A 95 3.44 -8.06 -14.92
CA ASP A 95 2.11 -8.13 -15.55
C ASP A 95 1.25 -6.88 -15.23
N GLY A 96 1.90 -5.75 -14.93
CA GLY A 96 1.29 -4.53 -14.37
C GLY A 96 1.37 -4.49 -12.83
N ARG A 97 1.42 -3.29 -12.23
CA ARG A 97 1.70 -3.08 -10.79
C ARG A 97 0.67 -3.73 -9.87
N SER A 98 0.96 -4.92 -9.33
CA SER A 98 0.12 -5.52 -8.29
C SER A 98 0.78 -5.37 -6.93
N TYR A 99 0.05 -4.80 -5.97
CA TYR A 99 0.55 -4.54 -4.63
C TYR A 99 0.28 -5.73 -3.70
N THR A 100 1.26 -6.03 -2.85
CA THR A 100 1.13 -6.87 -1.66
C THR A 100 1.70 -6.09 -0.49
N TYR A 101 1.13 -6.25 0.71
CA TYR A 101 1.59 -5.48 1.86
C TYR A 101 1.92 -6.34 3.07
N ARG A 102 2.75 -5.78 3.95
CA ARG A 102 3.04 -6.33 5.27
C ARG A 102 3.08 -5.20 6.29
N ILE A 103 2.29 -5.34 7.36
CA ILE A 103 2.29 -4.39 8.49
C ILE A 103 3.13 -4.98 9.62
N VAL A 104 4.02 -4.18 10.20
CA VAL A 104 4.93 -4.58 11.29
C VAL A 104 4.88 -3.51 12.37
N ARG A 105 4.77 -3.92 13.65
CA ARG A 105 4.89 -3.02 14.80
C ARG A 105 6.35 -2.89 15.21
N PHE A 106 6.77 -1.69 15.58
CA PHE A 106 8.09 -1.40 16.14
C PHE A 106 7.97 -0.54 17.40
N GLU A 107 8.99 -0.61 18.24
CA GLU A 107 9.15 0.27 19.38
C GLU A 107 10.32 1.21 19.11
N VAL A 108 10.11 2.52 19.29
CA VAL A 108 11.19 3.49 19.27
C VAL A 108 11.89 3.41 20.62
N ALA A 109 13.11 2.86 20.65
CA ALA A 109 13.95 2.93 21.85
C ALA A 109 14.28 4.41 22.11
N GLY A 110 13.75 4.97 23.20
CA GLY A 110 14.11 6.31 23.64
C GLY A 110 15.60 6.37 24.00
N GLU A 111 16.25 7.50 23.75
CA GLU A 111 17.69 7.72 23.99
C GLU A 111 18.13 7.51 25.46
N ASP A 112 17.22 7.25 26.39
CA ASP A 112 17.50 7.05 27.82
C ASP A 112 18.00 5.64 28.20
N GLU A 113 18.06 4.68 27.28
CA GLU A 113 18.57 3.31 27.53
C GLU A 113 19.92 2.98 26.87
N ILE A 114 20.79 3.98 26.68
CA ILE A 114 22.22 3.70 26.41
C ILE A 114 23.07 4.16 27.59
N SER A 115 22.82 3.55 28.75
CA SER A 115 23.82 3.52 29.82
C SER A 115 24.87 2.47 29.49
N LEU A 116 25.95 2.90 28.83
CA LEU A 116 27.19 2.15 28.65
C LEU A 116 28.05 2.20 29.93
#